data_AF-A0A2J8KL21-F1
#
_entry.id   AF-A0A2J8KL21-F1
#
_cell.length_a   1.000
_cell.length_b   1.000
_cell.length_c   1.000
_cell.angle_alpha   90.00
_cell.angle_beta   90.00
_cell.angle_gamma   90.00
#
_symmetry.space_group_name_H-M   'P 1'
#
loop_
_entity.id
_entity.type
_entity.pdbx_description
1 polymer ?
#
loop_
_entity_poly.entity_id
_entity_poly.type
_entity_poly.pdbx_seq_one_letter_code
_entity_poly.pdbx_strand_id
1 'polypeptide(L)'
;DLVPSVTVKVTLQNRVILQKAKLSVYVQPPLELTCDQFTFQFMTPDLTRTVSFSVYLKRSYTPSELEGNAVVSYSRPTDRNPDGILRVIQCKFRLPLKLICLPGQPSKTASHKITIDTNKSPVSLLSLFPGFASQSDDDQVNVMGFHFLGGARITVLASKTSQRYRIQSEQFEDLWLITNELILRLQEYFEKQGVKDFACSFSGSIPLQEYFELIDHHFELRINGEKLEELLSERAVQFRAIQRRLLARFKDKTPAPLQHLDTLLDGTYKQVIALADAVEENQGNLFQSFTRLKSATHLVILLIALWQKLSADQVAILEAAFLPLQEDTQELGWEETVDAAISHLLKTCLSKSSKEQAMNLNSQLNIPKDTSQLKKHITLLCDRLAKGGRLCLSTDAAAPQTMVMPGGCTTIPESDLEERSVEQDSTELFTNHRHLTAETPRPGKRMDGLHKH
;
A
#
# COMPACT_ATOMS: atom_id res chain seq x y z
N ASP A 1 -32.99 7.63 -4.42
CA ASP A 1 -31.81 8.10 -3.66
C ASP A 1 -30.63 8.30 -4.59
N LEU A 2 -30.10 9.52 -4.64
CA LEU A 2 -28.94 9.85 -5.48
C LEU A 2 -27.71 9.17 -4.88
N VAL A 3 -27.03 8.33 -5.67
CA VAL A 3 -25.70 7.81 -5.31
C VAL A 3 -24.79 9.02 -5.05
N PRO A 4 -24.23 9.19 -3.84
CA PRO A 4 -23.38 10.33 -3.56
C PRO A 4 -22.19 10.31 -4.51
N SER A 5 -22.03 11.39 -5.25
CA SER A 5 -20.96 11.58 -6.22
C SER A 5 -20.35 12.97 -6.03
N VAL A 6 -19.04 13.05 -6.23
CA VAL A 6 -18.27 14.29 -6.11
C VAL A 6 -17.59 14.56 -7.44
N THR A 7 -17.77 15.76 -7.98
CA THR A 7 -17.10 16.18 -9.21
C THR A 7 -15.74 16.78 -8.88
N VAL A 8 -14.69 16.18 -9.41
CA VAL A 8 -13.30 16.63 -9.30
C VAL A 8 -12.90 17.29 -10.62
N LYS A 9 -12.16 18.41 -10.52
CA LYS A 9 -11.62 19.13 -11.69
C LYS A 9 -10.11 19.10 -11.64
N VAL A 10 -9.49 18.66 -12.73
CA VAL A 10 -8.02 18.64 -12.88
C VAL A 10 -7.65 19.61 -13.98
N THR A 11 -6.73 20.52 -13.68
CA THR A 11 -6.23 21.54 -14.60
C THR A 11 -4.78 21.27 -14.95
N LEU A 12 -4.50 21.20 -16.24
CA LEU A 12 -3.18 20.98 -16.82
C LEU A 12 -2.71 22.27 -17.50
N GLN A 13 -1.47 22.64 -17.23
CA GLN A 13 -0.82 23.81 -17.82
C GLN A 13 0.51 23.39 -18.42
N ASN A 14 0.77 23.80 -19.66
CA ASN A 14 2.05 23.56 -20.32
C ASN A 14 2.78 24.90 -20.58
N ARG A 15 4.11 24.90 -20.45
CA ARG A 15 4.96 26.05 -20.83
C ARG A 15 5.64 25.88 -22.20
N VAL A 16 5.61 24.65 -22.71
CA VAL A 16 6.26 24.25 -23.97
C VAL A 16 5.30 23.37 -24.75
N ILE A 17 5.53 23.21 -26.05
CA ILE A 17 4.77 22.27 -26.88
C ILE A 17 5.01 20.85 -26.37
N LEU A 18 3.94 20.11 -26.09
CA LEU A 18 3.98 18.73 -25.60
C LEU A 18 3.18 17.83 -26.54
N GLN A 19 3.71 16.64 -26.79
CA GLN A 19 3.06 15.64 -27.62
C GLN A 19 2.57 14.47 -26.76
N LYS A 20 1.57 13.73 -27.27
CA LYS A 20 1.06 12.47 -26.68
C LYS A 20 0.76 12.58 -25.18
N ALA A 21 0.13 13.68 -24.74
CA ALA A 21 -0.19 13.87 -23.33
C ALA A 21 -1.41 13.03 -22.96
N LYS A 22 -1.24 12.13 -21.98
CA LYS A 22 -2.29 11.27 -21.44
C LYS A 22 -2.36 11.44 -19.93
N LEU A 23 -3.53 11.85 -19.45
CA LEU A 23 -3.89 11.89 -18.04
C LEU A 23 -4.63 10.60 -17.69
N SER A 24 -4.15 9.89 -16.68
CA SER A 24 -4.82 8.78 -16.04
C SER A 24 -5.12 9.14 -14.58
N VAL A 25 -6.32 8.85 -14.11
CA VAL A 25 -6.76 9.12 -12.75
C VAL A 25 -7.04 7.79 -12.05
N TYR A 26 -6.56 7.67 -10.82
CA TYR A 26 -6.68 6.49 -9.99
C TYR A 26 -7.28 6.86 -8.64
N VAL A 27 -8.18 6.02 -8.14
CA VAL A 27 -8.78 6.13 -6.79
C VAL A 27 -8.75 4.75 -6.14
N GLN A 28 -8.81 4.70 -4.81
CA GLN A 28 -8.82 3.44 -4.09
C GLN A 28 -10.19 2.74 -4.22
N PRO A 29 -10.22 1.44 -4.55
CA PRO A 29 -11.45 0.65 -4.47
C PRO A 29 -12.06 0.71 -3.06
N PRO A 30 -13.40 0.74 -2.92
CA PRO A 30 -14.43 0.57 -3.96
C PRO A 30 -14.91 1.86 -4.64
N LEU A 31 -14.12 2.94 -4.57
CA LEU A 31 -14.44 4.15 -5.34
C LEU A 31 -14.21 3.88 -6.82
N GLU A 32 -15.13 4.39 -7.65
CA GLU A 32 -15.00 4.34 -9.10
C GLU A 32 -15.12 5.73 -9.71
N LEU A 33 -14.52 5.85 -10.89
CA LEU A 33 -14.49 7.05 -11.71
C LEU A 33 -15.47 6.88 -12.87
N THR A 34 -16.23 7.93 -13.17
CA THR A 34 -17.02 8.00 -14.40
C THR A 34 -16.16 7.96 -15.66
N CYS A 35 -14.96 8.55 -15.60
CA CYS A 35 -13.95 8.51 -16.66
C CYS A 35 -12.55 8.57 -16.03
N ASP A 36 -11.70 7.61 -16.35
CA ASP A 36 -10.38 7.40 -15.77
C ASP A 36 -9.24 7.96 -16.65
N GLN A 37 -9.46 8.10 -17.96
CA GLN A 37 -8.43 8.45 -18.93
C GLN A 37 -8.83 9.58 -19.85
N PHE A 38 -7.93 10.54 -20.01
CA PHE A 38 -8.08 11.68 -20.91
C PHE A 38 -6.83 11.86 -21.76
N THR A 39 -7.02 12.11 -23.06
CA THR A 39 -5.91 12.37 -23.99
C THR A 39 -5.96 13.81 -24.47
N PHE A 40 -4.80 14.47 -24.50
CA PHE A 40 -4.66 15.87 -24.89
C PHE A 40 -3.61 16.04 -25.97
N GLN A 41 -3.80 17.09 -26.77
CA GLN A 41 -2.81 17.60 -27.71
C GLN A 41 -2.46 19.03 -27.30
N PHE A 42 -1.21 19.24 -26.88
CA PHE A 42 -0.70 20.55 -26.46
C PHE A 42 0.17 21.13 -27.59
N MET A 43 -0.50 21.67 -28.60
CA MET A 43 0.14 22.16 -29.84
C MET A 43 0.76 23.56 -29.69
N THR A 44 0.40 24.30 -28.64
CA THR A 44 0.92 25.65 -28.37
C THR A 44 1.44 25.75 -26.95
N PRO A 45 2.48 26.57 -26.68
CA PRO A 45 2.86 26.96 -25.33
C PRO A 45 1.72 27.65 -24.58
N ASP A 46 1.78 27.62 -23.25
CA ASP A 46 0.90 28.35 -22.32
C ASP A 46 -0.59 28.04 -22.47
N LEU A 47 -0.93 26.82 -22.91
CA LEU A 47 -2.29 26.34 -22.99
C LEU A 47 -2.73 25.76 -21.65
N THR A 48 -3.95 26.11 -21.23
CA THR A 48 -4.59 25.49 -20.06
C THR A 48 -5.71 24.58 -20.52
N ARG A 49 -5.72 23.34 -20.04
CA ARG A 49 -6.81 22.37 -20.27
C ARG A 49 -7.35 21.91 -18.93
N THR A 50 -8.66 21.94 -18.77
CA THR A 50 -9.34 21.45 -17.58
C THR A 50 -10.28 20.33 -17.95
N VAL A 51 -10.22 19.23 -17.21
CA VAL A 51 -11.19 18.14 -17.30
C VAL A 51 -11.92 17.98 -15.99
N SER A 52 -13.15 17.49 -16.07
CA SER A 52 -13.98 17.19 -14.91
C SER A 52 -14.43 15.74 -15.00
N PHE A 53 -14.39 15.04 -13.88
CA PHE A 53 -14.91 13.69 -13.72
C PHE A 53 -15.58 13.57 -12.36
N SER A 54 -16.50 12.62 -12.24
CA SER A 54 -17.17 12.32 -10.98
C SER A 54 -16.62 11.03 -10.37
N VAL A 55 -16.41 11.07 -9.05
CA VAL A 55 -16.05 9.93 -8.20
C VAL A 55 -17.27 9.54 -7.39
N TYR A 56 -17.58 8.25 -7.32
CA TYR A 56 -18.70 7.71 -6.53
C TYR A 56 -18.32 6.37 -5.89
N LEU A 57 -19.06 5.99 -4.85
CA LEU A 57 -18.91 4.70 -4.18
C LEU A 57 -19.77 3.65 -4.91
N LYS A 58 -19.16 2.58 -5.45
CA LYS A 58 -19.90 1.55 -6.17
C LYS A 58 -20.31 0.35 -5.31
N ARG A 59 -19.43 -0.11 -4.42
CA ARG A 59 -19.65 -1.30 -3.59
C ARG A 59 -19.90 -0.90 -2.14
N SER A 60 -20.48 -1.83 -1.38
CA SER A 60 -20.98 -1.62 -0.02
C SER A 60 -19.92 -1.76 1.10
N TYR A 61 -18.62 -1.70 0.78
CA TYR A 61 -17.56 -1.69 1.79
C TYR A 61 -16.80 -0.36 1.78
N THR A 62 -15.98 -0.13 2.79
CA THR A 62 -15.25 1.12 3.01
C THR A 62 -13.94 1.13 2.22
N PRO A 63 -13.57 2.25 1.56
CA PRO A 63 -12.25 2.39 0.97
C PRO A 63 -11.18 2.51 2.06
N SER A 64 -9.96 2.05 1.79
CA SER A 64 -8.84 2.21 2.73
C SER A 64 -8.36 3.65 2.84
N GLU A 65 -8.59 4.48 1.83
CA GLU A 65 -8.16 5.87 1.81
C GLU A 65 -9.12 6.72 0.97
N LEU A 66 -9.26 8.00 1.33
CA LEU A 66 -10.02 8.99 0.58
C LEU A 66 -9.09 9.92 -0.24
N GLU A 67 -8.07 9.33 -0.86
CA GLU A 67 -7.15 10.02 -1.76
C GLU A 67 -7.30 9.48 -3.19
N GLY A 68 -7.07 10.35 -4.16
CA GLY A 68 -6.94 10.00 -5.56
C GLY A 68 -5.65 10.57 -6.15
N ASN A 69 -5.12 9.87 -7.15
CA ASN A 69 -3.89 10.21 -7.83
C ASN A 69 -4.19 10.48 -9.31
N ALA A 70 -3.79 11.65 -9.80
CA ALA A 70 -3.84 12.01 -11.20
C ALA A 70 -2.41 12.01 -11.77
N VAL A 71 -2.17 11.15 -12.75
CA VAL A 71 -0.86 10.93 -13.36
C VAL A 71 -0.91 11.33 -14.81
N VAL A 72 -0.03 12.25 -15.21
CA VAL A 72 0.07 12.74 -16.58
C VAL A 72 1.38 12.25 -17.17
N SER A 73 1.28 11.48 -18.24
CA SER A 73 2.40 11.10 -19.09
C SER A 73 2.40 11.94 -20.36
N TYR A 74 3.56 12.42 -20.79
CA TYR A 74 3.70 13.22 -22.01
C TYR A 74 5.09 13.06 -22.63
N SER A 75 5.21 13.33 -23.93
CA SER A 75 6.51 13.39 -24.62
C SER A 75 6.92 14.84 -24.88
N ARG A 76 8.15 15.16 -24.48
CA ARG A 76 8.78 16.46 -24.76
C ARG A 76 9.75 16.31 -25.93
N PRO A 77 9.44 16.84 -27.13
CA PRO A 77 10.36 16.81 -28.27
C PRO A 77 11.63 17.59 -27.94
N THR A 78 12.77 17.08 -28.41
CA THR A 78 14.09 17.72 -28.27
C THR A 78 14.84 17.61 -29.58
N ASP A 79 15.82 18.47 -29.82
CA ASP A 79 16.61 18.45 -31.08
C ASP A 79 17.31 17.09 -31.33
N ARG A 80 17.63 16.36 -30.25
CA ARG A 80 18.25 15.02 -30.32
C ARG A 80 17.25 13.88 -30.44
N ASN A 81 15.98 14.10 -30.11
CA ASN A 81 14.92 13.10 -30.18
C ASN A 81 13.60 13.76 -30.60
N PRO A 82 13.29 13.76 -31.91
CA PRO A 82 12.07 14.35 -32.45
C PRO A 82 10.78 13.70 -31.94
N ASP A 83 10.81 12.39 -31.65
CA ASP A 83 9.66 11.65 -31.09
C ASP A 83 9.38 12.00 -29.62
N GLY A 84 10.36 12.65 -28.98
CA GLY A 84 10.27 13.22 -27.65
C GLY A 84 10.62 12.26 -26.52
N ILE A 85 11.15 12.84 -25.44
CA ILE A 85 11.51 12.11 -24.24
C ILE A 85 10.27 12.02 -23.35
N LEU A 86 9.93 10.80 -22.91
CA LEU A 86 8.81 10.56 -22.01
C LEU A 86 9.08 11.17 -20.62
N ARG A 87 8.06 11.82 -20.09
CA ARG A 87 8.03 12.41 -18.76
C ARG A 87 6.69 12.11 -18.11
N VAL A 88 6.72 11.95 -16.79
CA VAL A 88 5.53 11.68 -15.98
C VAL A 88 5.50 12.68 -14.84
N ILE A 89 4.34 13.27 -14.59
CA ILE A 89 4.06 14.13 -13.44
C ILE A 89 2.84 13.55 -12.74
N GLN A 90 2.83 13.60 -11.41
CA GLN A 90 1.71 13.17 -10.60
C GLN A 90 1.23 14.29 -9.70
N CYS A 91 -0.08 14.34 -9.44
CA CYS A 91 -0.68 15.16 -8.39
C CYS A 91 -1.70 14.34 -7.60
N LYS A 92 -1.71 14.55 -6.29
CA LYS A 92 -2.69 13.94 -5.39
C LYS A 92 -3.86 14.89 -5.15
N PHE A 93 -5.04 14.34 -4.91
CA PHE A 93 -6.21 15.08 -4.45
C PHE A 93 -6.94 14.28 -3.38
N ARG A 94 -7.59 14.99 -2.45
CA ARG A 94 -8.35 14.38 -1.36
C ARG A 94 -9.85 14.47 -1.63
N LEU A 95 -10.56 13.38 -1.34
CA LEU A 95 -12.00 13.28 -1.46
C LEU A 95 -12.67 13.60 -0.12
N PRO A 96 -13.85 14.25 -0.13
CA PRO A 96 -14.53 14.61 1.11
C PRO A 96 -15.14 13.38 1.79
N LEU A 97 -15.04 13.30 3.12
CA LEU A 97 -15.65 12.22 3.92
C LEU A 97 -17.15 12.02 3.65
N LYS A 98 -17.88 13.08 3.30
CA LYS A 98 -19.31 13.04 2.93
C LYS A 98 -19.63 12.14 1.73
N LEU A 99 -18.62 11.77 0.92
CA LEU A 99 -18.80 10.86 -0.21
C LEU A 99 -19.22 9.46 0.25
N ILE A 100 -18.72 9.03 1.42
CA ILE A 100 -18.89 7.66 1.93
C ILE A 100 -19.59 7.60 3.29
N CYS A 101 -19.91 8.76 3.87
CA CYS A 101 -20.39 8.87 5.24
C CYS A 101 -21.59 9.82 5.34
N LEU A 102 -22.57 9.41 6.13
CA LEU A 102 -23.75 10.17 6.53
C LEU A 102 -23.71 10.43 8.05
N PRO A 103 -24.42 11.47 8.55
CA PRO A 103 -24.63 11.63 9.98
C PRO A 103 -25.42 10.44 10.53
N GLY A 104 -24.95 9.85 11.63
CA GLY A 104 -25.57 8.70 12.28
C GLY A 104 -25.88 8.97 13.74
N GLN A 105 -26.76 8.17 14.34
CA GLN A 105 -26.96 8.21 15.79
C GLN A 105 -25.75 7.59 16.51
N PRO A 106 -25.16 8.29 17.49
CA PRO A 106 -24.01 7.80 18.24
C PRO A 106 -24.39 6.57 19.08
N SER A 107 -23.50 5.58 19.11
CA SER A 107 -23.63 4.41 19.98
C SER A 107 -22.93 4.66 21.32
N LYS A 108 -23.56 4.23 22.43
CA LYS A 108 -22.97 4.33 23.77
C LYS A 108 -21.96 3.22 24.05
N THR A 109 -22.07 2.10 23.35
CA THR A 109 -21.25 0.91 23.51
C THR A 109 -20.78 0.43 22.16
N ALA A 110 -19.53 -0.02 22.10
CA ALA A 110 -18.91 -0.60 20.92
C ALA A 110 -17.79 -1.53 21.39
N SER A 111 -17.46 -2.54 20.58
CA SER A 111 -16.39 -3.51 20.83
C SER A 111 -15.01 -2.85 20.85
N HIS A 112 -14.67 -2.05 19.84
CA HIS A 112 -13.34 -1.48 19.66
C HIS A 112 -13.30 0.01 19.97
N LYS A 113 -12.26 0.45 20.68
CA LYS A 113 -12.13 1.83 21.18
C LYS A 113 -10.69 2.29 21.12
N ILE A 114 -10.47 3.47 20.54
CA ILE A 114 -9.18 4.15 20.50
C ILE A 114 -9.34 5.53 21.12
N THR A 115 -8.34 5.97 21.89
CA THR A 115 -8.31 7.31 22.48
C THR A 115 -7.06 8.04 22.01
N ILE A 116 -7.25 9.16 21.32
CA ILE A 116 -6.17 10.06 20.88
C ILE A 116 -6.08 11.21 21.88
N ASP A 117 -4.88 11.42 22.41
CA ASP A 117 -4.55 12.53 23.28
C ASP A 117 -4.06 13.72 22.43
N THR A 118 -4.39 14.93 22.87
CA THR A 118 -3.93 16.18 22.26
C THR A 118 -3.29 17.06 23.33
N ASN A 119 -2.42 17.98 22.93
CA ASN A 119 -1.77 18.94 23.84
C ASN A 119 -2.53 20.28 23.98
N LYS A 120 -3.70 20.41 23.34
CA LYS A 120 -4.53 21.62 23.33
C LYS A 120 -5.92 21.31 23.86
N SER A 121 -6.69 22.36 24.18
CA SER A 121 -8.06 22.19 24.64
C SER A 121 -8.93 21.50 23.56
N PRO A 122 -9.89 20.66 23.98
CA PRO A 122 -10.80 19.99 23.06
C PRO A 122 -11.62 21.01 22.27
N VAL A 123 -11.75 20.77 20.97
CA VAL A 123 -12.50 21.56 20.00
C VAL A 123 -13.88 20.91 19.84
N SER A 124 -14.91 21.74 19.65
CA SER A 124 -16.27 21.25 19.39
C SER A 124 -16.30 20.36 18.14
N LEU A 125 -16.95 19.20 18.23
CA LEU A 125 -17.09 18.31 17.06
C LEU A 125 -17.97 18.94 15.98
N LEU A 126 -18.91 19.82 16.35
CA LEU A 126 -19.75 20.55 15.41
C LEU A 126 -18.94 21.51 14.53
N SER A 127 -17.90 22.14 15.07
CA SER A 127 -17.04 23.03 14.27
C SER A 127 -16.07 22.25 13.36
N LEU A 128 -15.61 21.08 13.80
CA LEU A 128 -14.76 20.20 12.99
C LEU A 128 -15.56 19.52 11.87
N PHE A 129 -16.80 19.12 12.14
CA PHE A 129 -17.65 18.37 11.23
C PHE A 129 -19.01 19.07 11.02
N PRO A 130 -19.03 20.31 10.47
CA PRO A 130 -20.26 21.09 10.33
C PRO A 130 -21.31 20.40 9.46
N GLY A 131 -20.86 19.55 8.54
CA GLY A 131 -21.71 18.80 7.64
C GLY A 131 -22.35 17.53 8.20
N PHE A 132 -22.07 17.17 9.45
CA PHE A 132 -22.54 15.96 10.12
C PHE A 132 -23.34 16.27 11.40
N ALA A 133 -23.66 17.55 11.64
CA ALA A 133 -24.50 17.95 12.76
C ALA A 133 -25.94 17.43 12.56
N SER A 134 -26.47 16.70 13.54
CA SER A 134 -27.90 16.35 13.60
C SER A 134 -28.71 17.59 13.97
N GLN A 135 -29.74 17.92 13.19
CA GLN A 135 -30.56 19.13 13.38
C GLN A 135 -31.41 19.13 14.67
N SER A 136 -31.39 18.06 15.47
CA SER A 136 -32.44 17.79 16.46
C SER A 136 -32.02 17.74 17.94
N ASP A 137 -30.77 17.97 18.32
CA ASP A 137 -30.40 18.04 19.75
C ASP A 137 -29.12 18.86 19.99
N ASP A 138 -29.28 20.07 20.54
CA ASP A 138 -28.20 21.01 20.87
C ASP A 138 -27.41 20.58 22.14
N ASP A 139 -27.90 19.57 22.87
CA ASP A 139 -27.32 19.12 24.15
C ASP A 139 -26.12 18.15 24.00
N GLN A 140 -25.85 17.64 22.79
CA GLN A 140 -24.78 16.66 22.51
C GLN A 140 -23.63 17.20 21.64
N VAL A 141 -23.25 18.47 21.80
CA VAL A 141 -22.16 19.16 21.05
C VAL A 141 -20.83 18.38 20.96
N ASN A 142 -20.59 17.48 21.91
CA ASN A 142 -19.32 16.77 22.09
C ASN A 142 -19.36 15.30 21.70
N VAL A 143 -20.49 14.83 21.17
CA VAL A 143 -20.65 13.46 20.70
C VAL A 143 -21.15 13.51 19.27
N MET A 144 -20.50 12.76 18.37
CA MET A 144 -20.91 12.70 16.98
C MET A 144 -20.94 11.25 16.51
N GLY A 145 -22.06 10.86 15.90
CA GLY A 145 -22.22 9.57 15.24
C GLY A 145 -22.02 9.71 13.73
N PHE A 146 -21.29 8.75 13.17
CA PHE A 146 -21.00 8.62 11.75
C PHE A 146 -21.58 7.28 11.28
N HIS A 147 -22.22 7.29 10.12
CA HIS A 147 -22.73 6.10 9.48
C HIS A 147 -22.16 5.99 8.07
N PHE A 148 -21.31 5.00 7.83
CA PHE A 148 -20.80 4.74 6.49
C PHE A 148 -21.89 4.12 5.62
N LEU A 149 -21.85 4.41 4.33
CA LEU A 149 -22.79 3.85 3.36
C LEU A 149 -22.71 2.32 3.27
N GLY A 150 -21.60 1.73 3.72
CA GLY A 150 -21.44 0.28 3.86
C GLY A 150 -22.09 -0.33 5.10
N GLY A 151 -22.74 0.47 5.95
CA GLY A 151 -23.48 0.01 7.14
C GLY A 151 -22.75 0.21 8.48
N ALA A 152 -21.44 0.45 8.46
CA ALA A 152 -20.65 0.66 9.66
C ALA A 152 -21.07 1.92 10.44
N ARG A 153 -20.96 1.85 11.78
CA ARG A 153 -21.36 2.91 12.71
C ARG A 153 -20.20 3.26 13.63
N ILE A 154 -19.77 4.52 13.58
CA ILE A 154 -18.62 5.01 14.33
C ILE A 154 -19.09 6.16 15.21
N THR A 155 -18.60 6.21 16.44
CA THR A 155 -18.91 7.29 17.38
C THR A 155 -17.64 7.98 17.83
N VAL A 156 -17.62 9.30 17.75
CA VAL A 156 -16.55 10.15 18.26
C VAL A 156 -17.04 10.92 19.48
N LEU A 157 -16.26 10.84 20.55
CA LEU A 157 -16.50 11.49 21.84
C LEU A 157 -15.37 12.47 22.09
N ALA A 158 -15.66 13.77 22.13
CA ALA A 158 -14.73 14.78 22.61
C ALA A 158 -14.92 14.97 24.12
N SER A 159 -13.88 14.69 24.90
CA SER A 159 -13.96 14.88 26.34
C SER A 159 -14.00 16.37 26.70
N LYS A 160 -14.91 16.77 27.60
CA LYS A 160 -15.02 18.16 28.09
C LYS A 160 -13.87 18.54 29.03
N THR A 161 -13.45 17.57 29.83
CA THR A 161 -12.54 17.77 30.97
C THR A 161 -11.13 17.26 30.69
N SER A 162 -10.95 16.50 29.60
CA SER A 162 -9.64 16.02 29.18
C SER A 162 -9.37 16.37 27.72
N GLN A 163 -8.10 16.54 27.38
CA GLN A 163 -7.63 16.89 26.04
C GLN A 163 -7.62 15.65 25.13
N ARG A 164 -8.71 14.86 25.15
CA ARG A 164 -8.78 13.52 24.56
C ARG A 164 -10.00 13.35 23.68
N TYR A 165 -9.81 12.70 22.54
CA TYR A 165 -10.87 12.25 21.65
C TYR A 165 -10.92 10.74 21.63
N ARG A 166 -12.10 10.18 21.89
CA ARG A 166 -12.30 8.73 21.84
C ARG A 166 -13.15 8.38 20.63
N ILE A 167 -12.62 7.48 19.81
CA ILE A 167 -13.29 6.94 18.62
C ILE A 167 -13.66 5.49 18.91
N GLN A 168 -14.89 5.10 18.58
CA GLN A 168 -15.43 3.78 18.89
C GLN A 168 -16.24 3.22 17.71
N SER A 169 -16.12 1.92 17.45
CA SER A 169 -16.83 1.20 16.38
C SER A 169 -16.96 -0.29 16.73
N GLU A 170 -17.91 -0.97 16.11
CA GLU A 170 -18.09 -2.42 16.23
C GLU A 170 -17.02 -3.22 15.46
N GLN A 171 -16.43 -2.63 14.42
CA GLN A 171 -15.31 -3.21 13.68
C GLN A 171 -14.06 -2.36 13.83
N PHE A 172 -12.90 -3.00 13.83
CA PHE A 172 -11.61 -2.35 14.07
C PHE A 172 -11.17 -1.47 12.89
N GLU A 173 -11.34 -1.97 11.66
CA GLU A 173 -10.94 -1.32 10.42
C GLU A 173 -11.64 0.03 10.18
N ASP A 174 -12.87 0.20 10.65
CA ASP A 174 -13.68 1.41 10.46
C ASP A 174 -13.17 2.61 11.27
N LEU A 175 -12.34 2.37 12.28
CA LEU A 175 -11.77 3.42 13.12
C LEU A 175 -10.77 4.27 12.31
N TRP A 176 -10.16 3.72 11.26
CA TRP A 176 -9.12 4.38 10.47
C TRP A 176 -9.55 5.73 9.89
N LEU A 177 -10.55 5.72 9.01
CA LEU A 177 -10.93 6.88 8.21
C LEU A 177 -11.36 8.06 9.08
N ILE A 178 -12.15 7.79 10.13
CA ILE A 178 -12.61 8.82 11.06
C ILE A 178 -11.46 9.35 11.92
N THR A 179 -10.55 8.48 12.35
CA THR A 179 -9.37 8.90 13.14
C THR A 179 -8.45 9.79 12.30
N ASN A 180 -8.16 9.38 11.05
CA ASN A 180 -7.35 10.16 10.13
C ASN A 180 -7.99 11.52 9.82
N GLU A 181 -9.29 11.53 9.48
CA GLU A 181 -10.04 12.76 9.20
C GLU A 181 -10.06 13.70 10.42
N LEU A 182 -10.26 13.16 11.63
CA LEU A 182 -10.23 13.94 12.87
C LEU A 182 -8.88 14.63 13.07
N ILE A 183 -7.77 13.90 12.94
CA ILE A 183 -6.43 14.46 13.12
C ILE A 183 -6.15 15.56 12.10
N LEU A 184 -6.49 15.32 10.82
CA LEU A 184 -6.26 16.28 9.75
C LEU A 184 -7.08 17.56 9.96
N ARG A 185 -8.35 17.45 10.35
CA ARG A 185 -9.18 18.63 10.64
C ARG A 185 -8.74 19.38 11.89
N LEU A 186 -8.25 18.69 12.92
CA LEU A 186 -7.67 19.33 14.10
C LEU A 186 -6.43 20.14 13.73
N GLN A 187 -5.53 19.56 12.92
CA GLN A 187 -4.34 20.25 12.41
C GLN A 187 -4.73 21.50 11.61
N GLU A 188 -5.63 21.38 10.64
CA GLU A 188 -6.12 22.52 9.86
C GLU A 188 -6.78 23.60 10.72
N TYR A 189 -7.55 23.20 11.74
CA TYR A 189 -8.22 24.13 12.64
C TYR A 189 -7.24 24.94 13.48
N PHE A 190 -6.24 24.27 14.08
CA PHE A 190 -5.22 24.94 14.90
C PHE A 190 -4.24 25.76 14.05
N GLU A 191 -3.92 25.31 12.84
CA GLU A 191 -3.11 26.09 11.89
C GLU A 191 -3.81 27.40 11.52
N LYS A 192 -5.13 27.36 11.24
CA LYS A 192 -5.93 28.56 10.98
C LYS A 192 -5.99 29.52 12.16
N GLN A 193 -5.82 29.02 13.38
CA GLN A 193 -5.73 29.84 14.60
C GLN A 193 -4.31 30.34 14.90
N GLY A 194 -3.32 29.98 14.06
CA GLY A 194 -1.92 30.37 14.25
C GLY A 194 -1.17 29.53 15.29
N VAL A 195 -1.74 28.42 15.75
CA VAL A 195 -1.14 27.51 16.74
C VAL A 195 -0.26 26.49 16.00
N LYS A 196 1.05 26.68 16.05
CA LYS A 196 2.04 25.85 15.33
C LYS A 196 2.55 24.63 16.10
N ASP A 197 2.30 24.56 17.40
CA ASP A 197 2.80 23.53 18.31
C ASP A 197 1.75 22.43 18.59
N PHE A 198 0.70 22.31 17.78
CA PHE A 198 -0.31 21.27 17.96
C PHE A 198 0.27 19.87 17.71
N ALA A 199 0.03 18.95 18.64
CA ALA A 199 0.50 17.57 18.56
C ALA A 199 -0.56 16.59 19.11
N CYS A 200 -0.71 15.49 18.40
CA CYS A 200 -1.47 14.33 18.85
C CYS A 200 -0.50 13.28 19.41
N SER A 201 -0.95 12.54 20.42
CA SER A 201 -0.21 11.40 20.97
C SER A 201 -1.17 10.24 21.27
N PHE A 202 -0.63 9.03 21.25
CA PHE A 202 -1.37 7.82 21.62
C PHE A 202 -0.68 7.18 22.83
N SER A 203 -1.42 7.05 23.94
CA SER A 203 -0.90 6.47 25.19
C SER A 203 -1.37 5.04 25.47
N GLY A 204 -2.22 4.48 24.60
CA GLY A 204 -2.70 3.11 24.70
C GLY A 204 -1.69 2.07 24.20
N SER A 205 -2.00 0.80 24.43
CA SER A 205 -1.32 -0.30 23.76
C SER A 205 -1.75 -0.37 22.30
N ILE A 206 -0.82 -0.70 21.39
CA ILE A 206 -1.16 -0.94 19.99
C ILE A 206 -2.09 -2.19 19.92
N PRO A 207 -3.26 -2.08 19.27
CA PRO A 207 -4.24 -3.17 19.16
C PRO A 207 -3.79 -4.23 18.14
N LEU A 208 -2.75 -4.99 18.51
CA LEU A 208 -2.16 -6.01 17.64
C LEU A 208 -3.06 -7.25 17.53
N GLN A 209 -3.87 -7.56 18.55
CA GLN A 209 -4.72 -8.75 18.53
C GLN A 209 -5.80 -8.63 17.45
N GLU A 210 -6.56 -7.54 17.46
CA GLU A 210 -7.59 -7.26 16.47
C GLU A 210 -7.01 -7.17 15.05
N TYR A 211 -5.80 -6.61 14.94
CA TYR A 211 -5.08 -6.55 13.68
C TYR A 211 -4.69 -7.94 13.16
N PHE A 212 -4.22 -8.83 14.04
CA PHE A 212 -3.83 -10.19 13.68
C PHE A 212 -5.01 -11.06 13.25
N GLU A 213 -6.20 -10.84 13.82
CA GLU A 213 -7.43 -11.52 13.36
C GLU A 213 -7.75 -11.18 11.90
N LEU A 214 -7.56 -9.92 11.47
CA LEU A 214 -7.74 -9.52 10.07
C LEU A 214 -6.68 -10.13 9.13
N ILE A 215 -5.43 -10.22 9.59
CA ILE A 215 -4.36 -10.90 8.84
C ILE A 215 -4.69 -12.37 8.64
N ASP A 216 -5.13 -13.05 9.70
CA ASP A 216 -5.48 -14.47 9.64
C ASP A 216 -6.66 -14.71 8.70
N HIS A 217 -7.71 -13.89 8.79
CA HIS A 217 -8.86 -13.98 7.90
C HIS A 217 -8.50 -13.76 6.42
N HIS A 218 -7.64 -12.78 6.13
CA HIS A 218 -7.13 -12.53 4.79
C HIS A 218 -6.35 -13.73 4.24
N PHE A 219 -5.41 -14.25 5.04
CA PHE A 219 -4.59 -15.40 4.65
C PHE A 219 -5.44 -16.67 4.43
N GLU A 220 -6.47 -16.91 5.26
CA GLU A 220 -7.41 -18.02 5.08
C GLU A 220 -8.14 -17.94 3.72
N LEU A 221 -8.58 -16.75 3.30
CA LEU A 221 -9.19 -16.54 1.98
C LEU A 221 -8.21 -16.79 0.83
N ARG A 222 -6.93 -16.42 0.99
CA ARG A 222 -5.89 -16.74 0.00
C ARG A 222 -5.72 -18.25 -0.16
N ILE A 223 -5.56 -18.97 0.95
CA ILE A 223 -5.40 -20.43 0.95
C ILE A 223 -6.65 -21.14 0.41
N ASN A 224 -7.85 -20.63 0.70
CA ASN A 224 -9.08 -21.17 0.13
C ASN A 224 -9.16 -20.93 -1.38
N GLY A 225 -8.69 -19.77 -1.85
CA GLY A 225 -8.58 -19.48 -3.28
C GLY A 225 -7.67 -20.48 -4.02
N GLU A 226 -6.48 -20.75 -3.47
CA GLU A 226 -5.54 -21.71 -4.04
C GLU A 226 -6.14 -23.13 -4.15
N LYS A 227 -6.84 -23.58 -3.10
CA LYS A 227 -7.53 -24.88 -3.11
C LYS A 227 -8.65 -24.94 -4.15
N LEU A 228 -9.43 -23.87 -4.30
CA LEU A 228 -10.50 -23.82 -5.29
C LEU A 228 -9.94 -23.82 -6.72
N GLU A 229 -8.86 -23.09 -6.96
CA GLU A 229 -8.16 -23.07 -8.25
C GLU A 229 -7.57 -24.45 -8.59
N GLU A 230 -6.99 -25.17 -7.62
CA GLU A 230 -6.50 -26.54 -7.81
C GLU A 230 -7.63 -27.49 -8.20
N LEU A 231 -8.74 -27.47 -7.46
CA LEU A 231 -9.92 -28.29 -7.76
C LEU A 231 -10.52 -27.97 -9.14
N LEU A 232 -10.58 -26.68 -9.50
CA LEU A 232 -11.05 -26.23 -10.81
C LEU A 232 -10.12 -26.74 -11.93
N SER A 233 -8.80 -26.68 -11.71
CA SER A 233 -7.80 -27.21 -12.64
C SER A 233 -7.98 -28.71 -12.86
N GLU A 234 -8.13 -29.50 -11.79
CA GLU A 234 -8.40 -30.94 -11.88
C GLU A 234 -9.67 -31.23 -12.69
N ARG A 235 -10.78 -30.51 -12.40
CA ARG A 235 -12.05 -30.68 -13.13
C ARG A 235 -11.94 -30.26 -14.59
N ALA A 236 -11.19 -29.21 -14.90
CA ALA A 236 -10.94 -28.78 -16.27
C ALA A 236 -10.10 -29.82 -17.06
N VAL A 237 -9.15 -30.50 -16.41
CA VAL A 237 -8.40 -31.62 -17.01
C VAL A 237 -9.34 -32.79 -17.32
N GLN A 238 -10.20 -33.17 -16.37
CA GLN A 238 -11.19 -34.23 -16.56
C GLN A 238 -12.17 -33.89 -17.69
N PHE A 239 -12.70 -32.67 -17.70
CA PHE A 239 -13.62 -32.19 -18.73
C PHE A 239 -13.00 -32.30 -20.13
N ARG A 240 -11.76 -31.81 -20.30
CA ARG A 240 -11.01 -31.94 -21.56
C ARG A 240 -10.72 -33.39 -21.95
N ALA A 241 -10.52 -34.29 -20.98
CA ALA A 241 -10.35 -35.72 -21.26
C ALA A 241 -11.64 -36.35 -21.80
N ILE A 242 -12.79 -36.03 -21.20
CA ILE A 242 -14.11 -36.51 -21.65
C ILE A 242 -14.43 -35.97 -23.05
N GLN A 243 -14.22 -34.68 -23.30
CA GLN A 243 -14.40 -34.07 -24.62
C GLN A 243 -13.55 -34.75 -25.69
N ARG A 244 -12.26 -35.00 -25.42
CA ARG A 244 -11.36 -35.72 -26.35
C ARG A 244 -11.87 -37.14 -26.64
N ARG A 245 -12.38 -37.84 -25.62
CA ARG A 245 -12.96 -39.18 -25.79
C ARG A 245 -14.23 -39.17 -26.64
N LEU A 246 -15.12 -38.21 -26.41
CA LEU A 246 -16.34 -38.00 -27.19
C LEU A 246 -16.03 -37.66 -28.66
N LEU A 247 -15.09 -36.74 -28.90
CA LEU A 247 -14.66 -36.39 -30.26
C LEU A 247 -14.09 -37.60 -31.02
N ALA A 248 -13.26 -38.42 -30.36
CA ALA A 248 -12.73 -39.65 -30.96
C ALA A 248 -13.85 -40.64 -31.33
N ARG A 249 -14.91 -40.72 -30.51
CA ARG A 249 -16.09 -41.56 -30.78
C ARG A 249 -16.94 -41.01 -31.92
N PHE A 250 -17.19 -39.70 -31.97
CA PHE A 250 -17.95 -39.08 -33.06
C PHE A 250 -17.25 -39.11 -34.41
N LYS A 251 -15.91 -39.19 -34.42
CA LYS A 251 -15.12 -39.33 -35.65
C LYS A 251 -15.12 -40.76 -36.21
N ASP A 252 -15.47 -41.75 -35.40
CA ASP A 252 -15.53 -43.15 -35.81
C ASP A 252 -16.71 -43.39 -36.78
N LYS A 253 -16.46 -44.09 -37.88
CA LYS A 253 -17.48 -44.41 -38.90
C LYS A 253 -18.42 -45.54 -38.43
N THR A 254 -18.02 -46.31 -37.43
CA THR A 254 -18.87 -47.33 -36.82
C THR A 254 -19.60 -46.78 -35.59
N PRO A 255 -20.95 -46.82 -35.55
CA PRO A 255 -21.72 -46.27 -34.44
C PRO A 255 -21.53 -47.13 -33.18
N ALA A 256 -20.67 -46.69 -32.26
CA ALA A 256 -20.51 -47.27 -30.94
C ALA A 256 -21.38 -46.52 -29.91
N PRO A 257 -22.02 -47.20 -28.94
CA PRO A 257 -22.81 -46.54 -27.90
C PRO A 257 -21.93 -45.57 -27.09
N LEU A 258 -22.47 -44.39 -26.77
CA LEU A 258 -21.76 -43.36 -26.01
C LEU A 258 -21.56 -43.72 -24.52
N GLN A 259 -22.14 -44.82 -24.03
CA GLN A 259 -21.93 -45.39 -22.69
C GLN A 259 -21.98 -44.33 -21.55
N HIS A 260 -22.98 -43.44 -21.56
CA HIS A 260 -23.19 -42.38 -20.56
C HIS A 260 -22.09 -41.28 -20.51
N LEU A 261 -21.21 -41.20 -21.52
CA LEU A 261 -20.20 -40.13 -21.60
C LEU A 261 -20.81 -38.74 -21.72
N ASP A 262 -22.01 -38.63 -22.30
CA ASP A 262 -22.82 -37.42 -22.36
C ASP A 262 -23.30 -36.97 -20.97
N THR A 263 -23.82 -37.89 -20.15
CA THR A 263 -24.18 -37.61 -18.75
C THR A 263 -22.96 -37.23 -17.91
N LEU A 264 -21.83 -37.91 -18.11
CA LEU A 264 -20.59 -37.58 -17.43
C LEU A 264 -20.08 -36.19 -17.83
N LEU A 265 -20.17 -35.84 -19.12
CA LEU A 265 -19.80 -34.51 -19.62
C LEU A 265 -20.65 -33.41 -18.98
N ASP A 266 -21.98 -33.58 -18.93
CA ASP A 266 -22.89 -32.62 -18.30
C ASP A 266 -22.61 -32.47 -16.79
N GLY A 267 -22.38 -33.59 -16.10
CA GLY A 267 -22.01 -33.59 -14.68
C GLY A 267 -20.70 -32.84 -14.41
N THR A 268 -19.65 -33.11 -15.19
CA THR A 268 -18.38 -32.39 -15.07
C THR A 268 -18.50 -30.92 -15.47
N TYR A 269 -19.31 -30.59 -16.49
CA TYR A 269 -19.58 -29.21 -16.88
C TYR A 269 -20.20 -28.42 -15.72
N LYS A 270 -21.26 -28.95 -15.10
CA LYS A 270 -21.91 -28.32 -13.93
C LYS A 270 -20.94 -28.13 -12.77
N GLN A 271 -20.04 -29.09 -12.52
CA GLN A 271 -19.00 -28.96 -11.50
C GLN A 271 -17.99 -27.86 -11.82
N VAL A 272 -17.57 -27.73 -13.09
CA VAL A 272 -16.65 -26.66 -13.52
C VAL A 272 -17.30 -25.28 -13.35
N ILE A 273 -18.58 -25.11 -13.71
CA ILE A 273 -19.29 -23.85 -13.52
C ILE A 273 -19.43 -23.51 -12.03
N ALA A 274 -19.86 -24.48 -11.20
CA ALA A 274 -20.00 -24.25 -9.76
C ALA A 274 -18.67 -23.88 -9.08
N LEU A 275 -17.55 -24.49 -9.51
CA LEU A 275 -16.22 -24.13 -9.02
C LEU A 275 -15.77 -22.76 -9.52
N ALA A 276 -16.10 -22.38 -10.76
CA ALA A 276 -15.80 -21.05 -11.28
C ALA A 276 -16.53 -19.96 -10.48
N ASP A 277 -17.83 -20.15 -10.22
CA ASP A 277 -18.62 -19.22 -9.39
C ASP A 277 -18.03 -19.09 -7.97
N ALA A 278 -17.63 -20.22 -7.36
CA ALA A 278 -17.00 -20.22 -6.04
C ALA A 278 -15.62 -19.52 -6.01
N VAL A 279 -14.83 -19.64 -7.09
CA VAL A 279 -13.56 -18.91 -7.24
C VAL A 279 -13.83 -17.40 -7.33
N GLU A 280 -14.80 -16.97 -8.14
CA GLU A 280 -15.16 -15.56 -8.27
C GLU A 280 -15.67 -14.96 -6.94
N GLU A 281 -16.49 -15.71 -6.20
CA GLU A 281 -16.96 -15.31 -4.87
C GLU A 281 -15.78 -15.17 -3.89
N ASN A 282 -14.88 -16.16 -3.85
CA ASN A 282 -13.70 -16.09 -2.99
C ASN A 282 -12.78 -14.92 -3.35
N GLN A 283 -12.57 -14.65 -4.65
CA GLN A 283 -11.78 -13.50 -5.12
C GLN A 283 -12.42 -12.17 -4.68
N GLY A 284 -13.75 -12.05 -4.78
CA GLY A 284 -14.48 -10.88 -4.29
C GLY A 284 -14.33 -10.68 -2.77
N ASN A 285 -14.43 -11.77 -2.01
CA ASN A 285 -14.24 -11.76 -0.56
C ASN A 285 -12.79 -11.44 -0.15
N LEU A 286 -11.81 -12.00 -0.85
CA LEU A 286 -10.39 -11.71 -0.65
C LEU A 286 -10.11 -10.23 -0.88
N PHE A 287 -10.61 -9.68 -1.99
CA PHE A 287 -10.47 -8.26 -2.30
C PHE A 287 -11.05 -7.37 -1.20
N GLN A 288 -12.27 -7.68 -0.74
CA GLN A 288 -12.90 -6.95 0.36
C GLN A 288 -12.09 -7.07 1.66
N SER A 289 -11.64 -8.28 2.01
CA SER A 289 -10.79 -8.52 3.18
C SER A 289 -9.50 -7.71 3.09
N PHE A 290 -8.87 -7.62 1.92
CA PHE A 290 -7.66 -6.85 1.71
C PHE A 290 -7.86 -5.35 1.92
N THR A 291 -8.98 -4.78 1.45
CA THR A 291 -9.29 -3.36 1.72
C THR A 291 -9.49 -3.05 3.21
N ARG A 292 -10.09 -3.99 3.96
CA ARG A 292 -10.24 -3.89 5.42
C ARG A 292 -8.89 -4.01 6.11
N LEU A 293 -8.06 -4.97 5.68
CA LEU A 293 -6.70 -5.14 6.19
C LEU A 293 -5.87 -3.87 5.98
N LYS A 294 -5.90 -3.28 4.78
CA LYS A 294 -5.25 -1.98 4.51
C LYS A 294 -5.67 -0.89 5.47
N SER A 295 -6.99 -0.74 5.70
CA SER A 295 -7.53 0.25 6.63
C SER A 295 -6.99 0.03 8.04
N ALA A 296 -6.99 -1.22 8.51
CA ALA A 296 -6.42 -1.59 9.79
C ALA A 296 -4.90 -1.36 9.86
N THR A 297 -4.16 -1.69 8.81
CA THR A 297 -2.72 -1.45 8.69
C THR A 297 -2.40 0.04 8.77
N HIS A 298 -3.11 0.89 8.02
CA HIS A 298 -2.97 2.34 8.12
C HIS A 298 -3.21 2.86 9.53
N LEU A 299 -4.26 2.37 10.20
CA LEU A 299 -4.55 2.71 11.59
C LEU A 299 -3.41 2.31 12.52
N VAL A 300 -2.88 1.08 12.39
CA VAL A 300 -1.76 0.61 13.20
C VAL A 300 -0.51 1.46 12.97
N ILE A 301 -0.18 1.81 11.72
CA ILE A 301 0.95 2.70 11.40
C ILE A 301 0.78 4.06 12.07
N LEU A 302 -0.42 4.65 11.96
CA LEU A 302 -0.73 5.92 12.60
C LEU A 302 -0.59 5.84 14.12
N LEU A 303 -1.11 4.80 14.75
CA LEU A 303 -1.00 4.62 16.21
C LEU A 303 0.46 4.46 16.65
N ILE A 304 1.26 3.71 15.90
CA ILE A 304 2.71 3.56 16.16
C ILE A 304 3.42 4.91 16.01
N ALA A 305 3.08 5.68 14.98
CA ALA A 305 3.64 7.01 14.72
C ALA A 305 3.33 7.97 15.88
N LEU A 306 2.09 8.00 16.36
CA LEU A 306 1.65 8.84 17.49
C LEU A 306 2.18 8.36 18.84
N TRP A 307 2.41 7.06 18.99
CA TRP A 307 2.95 6.46 20.21
C TRP A 307 4.44 6.76 20.39
N GLN A 308 5.23 6.57 19.33
CA GLN A 308 6.69 6.77 19.36
C GLN A 308 7.15 8.15 18.89
N LYS A 309 6.21 9.02 18.47
CA LYS A 309 6.47 10.34 17.88
C LYS A 309 7.45 10.24 16.71
N LEU A 310 7.13 9.36 15.76
CA LEU A 310 7.95 9.12 14.57
C LEU A 310 7.97 10.35 13.65
N SER A 311 9.09 10.55 12.94
CA SER A 311 9.18 11.59 11.91
C SER A 311 8.44 11.16 10.63
N ALA A 312 8.13 12.13 9.77
CA ALA A 312 7.48 11.86 8.48
C ALA A 312 8.24 10.83 7.63
N ASP A 313 9.57 10.89 7.62
CA ASP A 313 10.41 9.92 6.89
C ASP A 313 10.27 8.51 7.46
N GLN A 314 10.19 8.37 8.80
CA GLN A 314 10.01 7.07 9.44
C GLN A 314 8.63 6.49 9.21
N VAL A 315 7.60 7.35 9.19
CA VAL A 315 6.25 6.95 8.80
C VAL A 315 6.22 6.50 7.34
N ALA A 316 6.88 7.21 6.43
CA ALA A 316 6.97 6.82 5.03
C ALA A 316 7.68 5.46 4.83
N ILE A 317 8.71 5.16 5.65
CA ILE A 317 9.35 3.83 5.65
C ILE A 317 8.37 2.75 6.11
N LEU A 318 7.59 3.01 7.16
CA LEU A 318 6.57 2.06 7.64
C LEU A 318 5.46 1.86 6.61
N GLU A 319 4.95 2.93 6.01
CA GLU A 319 3.95 2.86 4.94
C GLU A 319 4.48 2.04 3.76
N ALA A 320 5.71 2.28 3.31
CA ALA A 320 6.31 1.50 2.24
C ALA A 320 6.50 0.02 2.59
N ALA A 321 6.79 -0.31 3.87
CA ALA A 321 7.00 -1.68 4.31
C ALA A 321 5.70 -2.47 4.52
N PHE A 322 4.64 -1.81 5.01
CA PHE A 322 3.37 -2.45 5.37
C PHE A 322 2.28 -2.33 4.29
N LEU A 323 2.40 -1.38 3.37
CA LEU A 323 1.42 -1.15 2.30
C LEU A 323 2.07 -1.24 0.90
N PRO A 324 2.77 -2.35 0.56
CA PRO A 324 3.53 -2.44 -0.68
C PRO A 324 2.66 -2.60 -1.94
N LEU A 325 1.47 -3.19 -1.82
CA LEU A 325 0.67 -3.67 -2.95
C LEU A 325 -0.71 -2.99 -3.03
N GLN A 326 -1.19 -2.80 -4.26
CA GLN A 326 -2.56 -2.30 -4.51
C GLN A 326 -3.60 -3.42 -4.45
N GLU A 327 -3.22 -4.62 -4.89
CA GLU A 327 -4.04 -5.84 -4.87
C GLU A 327 -3.09 -7.04 -4.74
N ASP A 328 -3.58 -8.14 -4.15
CA ASP A 328 -2.87 -9.42 -4.22
C ASP A 328 -2.92 -9.98 -5.63
N THR A 329 -1.79 -10.50 -6.07
CA THR A 329 -1.68 -11.25 -7.32
C THR A 329 -1.51 -12.74 -7.02
N GLN A 330 -1.71 -13.60 -8.02
CA GLN A 330 -1.53 -15.05 -7.86
C GLN A 330 -0.10 -15.43 -7.40
N GLU A 331 0.90 -14.65 -7.80
CA GLU A 331 2.32 -14.93 -7.50
C GLU A 331 2.84 -14.17 -6.28
N LEU A 332 2.28 -12.99 -6.00
CA LEU A 332 2.74 -12.09 -4.96
C LEU A 332 1.55 -11.51 -4.21
N GLY A 333 1.51 -11.75 -2.91
CA GLY A 333 0.58 -11.12 -2.00
C GLY A 333 1.23 -10.47 -0.80
N TRP A 334 0.36 -9.96 0.07
CA TRP A 334 0.71 -9.05 1.13
C TRP A 334 1.60 -9.66 2.21
N GLU A 335 1.29 -10.87 2.68
CA GLU A 335 1.95 -11.50 3.84
C GLU A 335 3.46 -11.69 3.62
N GLU A 336 3.86 -12.29 2.51
CA GLU A 336 5.24 -12.56 2.15
C GLU A 336 6.03 -11.26 1.87
N THR A 337 5.37 -10.27 1.27
CA THR A 337 6.01 -8.98 0.95
C THR A 337 6.27 -8.18 2.21
N VAL A 338 5.27 -8.09 3.10
CA VAL A 338 5.41 -7.41 4.39
C VAL A 338 6.39 -8.16 5.29
N ASP A 339 6.34 -9.50 5.35
CA ASP A 339 7.30 -10.28 6.15
C ASP A 339 8.74 -10.06 5.70
N ALA A 340 8.99 -10.01 4.39
CA ALA A 340 10.30 -9.71 3.84
C ALA A 340 10.75 -8.28 4.19
N ALA A 341 9.86 -7.29 4.07
CA ALA A 341 10.17 -5.90 4.37
C ALA A 341 10.46 -5.67 5.86
N ILE A 342 9.62 -6.20 6.76
CA ILE A 342 9.84 -6.06 8.22
C ILE A 342 11.07 -6.85 8.66
N SER A 343 11.33 -8.03 8.07
CA SER A 343 12.53 -8.82 8.34
C SER A 343 13.78 -8.03 7.99
N HIS A 344 13.77 -7.36 6.83
CA HIS A 344 14.85 -6.48 6.41
C HIS A 344 15.04 -5.31 7.39
N LEU A 345 13.96 -4.59 7.74
CA LEU A 345 14.03 -3.47 8.70
C LEU A 345 14.52 -3.90 10.08
N LEU A 346 14.08 -5.06 10.57
CA LEU A 346 14.55 -5.63 11.83
C LEU A 346 16.03 -5.98 11.79
N LYS A 347 16.54 -6.42 10.64
CA LYS A 347 17.95 -6.77 10.45
C LYS A 347 18.85 -5.55 10.31
N THR A 348 18.44 -4.56 9.51
CA THR A 348 19.28 -3.42 9.13
C THR A 348 19.15 -2.23 10.08
N CYS A 349 17.94 -1.95 10.57
CA CYS A 349 17.68 -0.73 11.34
C CYS A 349 17.60 -0.98 12.86
N LEU A 350 17.15 -2.17 13.26
CA LEU A 350 16.75 -2.42 14.65
C LEU A 350 17.49 -3.59 15.32
N SER A 351 18.48 -4.20 14.67
CA SER A 351 19.24 -5.31 15.26
C SER A 351 20.19 -4.79 16.35
N LYS A 352 20.28 -5.52 17.47
CA LYS A 352 21.19 -5.17 18.57
C LYS A 352 22.53 -5.91 18.49
N SER A 353 22.65 -6.94 17.65
CA SER A 353 23.89 -7.74 17.56
C SER A 353 24.13 -8.33 16.16
N SER A 354 25.39 -8.56 15.83
CA SER A 354 25.81 -9.27 14.60
C SER A 354 25.30 -10.71 14.54
N LYS A 355 25.09 -11.36 15.70
CA LYS A 355 24.53 -12.71 15.80
C LYS A 355 23.03 -12.75 15.46
N GLU A 356 22.31 -11.68 15.76
CA GLU A 356 20.89 -11.50 15.40
C GLU A 356 20.72 -11.08 13.93
N GLN A 357 21.70 -10.38 13.34
CA GLN A 357 21.77 -10.14 11.89
C GLN A 357 22.02 -11.43 11.08
N ALA A 358 22.65 -12.43 11.72
CA ALA A 358 22.92 -13.76 11.17
C ALA A 358 21.78 -14.76 11.42
N MET A 359 20.72 -14.40 12.16
CA MET A 359 19.51 -15.23 12.16
C MET A 359 18.93 -15.27 10.75
N ASN A 360 18.58 -16.47 10.28
CA ASN A 360 17.94 -16.70 8.99
C ASN A 360 16.52 -16.13 8.97
N LEU A 361 16.42 -14.81 8.87
CA LEU A 361 15.24 -14.12 8.36
C LEU A 361 15.23 -14.38 6.85
N ASN A 362 14.69 -15.54 6.45
CA ASN A 362 14.59 -15.93 5.05
C ASN A 362 13.60 -14.99 4.34
N SER A 363 14.10 -14.10 3.49
CA SER A 363 13.29 -13.25 2.61
C SER A 363 12.86 -14.00 1.35
N GLN A 364 12.15 -15.12 1.52
CA GLN A 364 11.57 -15.85 0.39
C GLN A 364 10.18 -15.28 0.10
N LEU A 365 9.97 -14.83 -1.14
CA LEU A 365 8.70 -14.31 -1.62
C LEU A 365 7.84 -15.47 -2.15
N ASN A 366 7.43 -16.35 -1.25
CA ASN A 366 6.49 -17.44 -1.52
C ASN A 366 5.36 -17.38 -0.51
N ILE A 367 4.19 -17.91 -0.87
CA ILE A 367 3.07 -18.02 0.07
C ILE A 367 3.53 -18.74 1.35
N PRO A 368 3.36 -18.11 2.53
CA PRO A 368 3.80 -18.72 3.78
C PRO A 368 2.91 -19.91 4.14
N LYS A 369 3.38 -20.79 5.04
CA LYS A 369 2.56 -21.91 5.55
C LYS A 369 1.52 -21.45 6.57
N ASP A 370 1.88 -20.42 7.33
CA ASP A 370 1.06 -19.81 8.37
C ASP A 370 1.50 -18.35 8.59
N THR A 371 0.67 -17.59 9.29
CA THR A 371 0.90 -16.17 9.59
C THR A 371 1.72 -15.96 10.88
N SER A 372 2.17 -17.03 11.55
CA SER A 372 2.80 -16.93 12.88
C SER A 372 4.12 -16.17 12.84
N GLN A 373 4.91 -16.37 11.79
CA GLN A 373 6.19 -15.68 11.61
C GLN A 373 5.98 -14.17 11.42
N LEU A 374 5.07 -13.79 10.52
CA LEU A 374 4.69 -12.41 10.27
C LEU A 374 4.22 -11.72 11.55
N LYS A 375 3.29 -12.35 12.31
CA LYS A 375 2.79 -11.83 13.59
C LYS A 375 3.91 -11.64 14.63
N LYS A 376 4.86 -12.58 14.70
CA LYS A 376 6.05 -12.46 15.58
C LYS A 376 6.94 -11.29 15.17
N HIS A 377 7.20 -11.12 13.88
CA HIS A 377 8.04 -10.03 13.39
C HIS A 377 7.37 -8.66 13.59
N ILE A 378 6.06 -8.54 13.38
CA ILE A 378 5.31 -7.30 13.68
C ILE A 378 5.37 -6.96 15.17
N THR A 379 5.17 -7.96 16.04
CA THR A 379 5.29 -7.77 17.49
C THR A 379 6.70 -7.32 17.88
N LEU A 380 7.72 -7.99 17.33
CA LEU A 380 9.13 -7.66 17.58
C LEU A 380 9.49 -6.25 17.09
N LEU A 381 8.93 -5.82 15.94
CA LEU A 381 9.09 -4.47 15.43
C LEU A 381 8.54 -3.44 16.43
N CYS A 382 7.31 -3.64 16.90
CA CYS A 382 6.67 -2.77 17.89
C CYS A 382 7.49 -2.70 19.18
N ASP A 383 7.95 -3.84 19.70
CA ASP A 383 8.78 -3.93 20.91
C ASP A 383 10.12 -3.20 20.77
N ARG A 384 10.77 -3.29 19.61
CA ARG A 384 12.06 -2.62 19.36
C ARG A 384 11.89 -1.12 19.18
N LEU A 385 10.82 -0.68 18.53
CA LEU A 385 10.45 0.73 18.46
C LEU A 385 10.15 1.28 19.86
N ALA A 386 9.44 0.52 20.70
CA ALA A 386 9.18 0.87 22.11
C ALA A 386 10.45 1.10 22.93
N LYS A 387 11.49 0.34 22.62
CA LYS A 387 12.81 0.42 23.28
C LYS A 387 13.71 1.52 22.70
N GLY A 388 13.14 2.45 21.92
CA GLY A 388 13.87 3.59 21.35
C GLY A 388 14.50 3.33 19.98
N GLY A 389 14.14 2.23 19.32
CA GLY A 389 14.57 1.94 17.95
C GLY A 389 14.18 3.06 16.97
N ARG A 390 14.99 3.27 15.94
CA ARG A 390 14.76 4.25 14.88
C ARG A 390 14.90 3.58 13.51
N LEU A 391 14.03 3.96 12.58
CA LEU A 391 14.05 3.47 11.22
C LEU A 391 14.89 4.43 10.37
N CYS A 392 15.92 3.90 9.71
CA CYS A 392 16.82 4.65 8.83
C CYS A 392 17.22 3.75 7.65
N LEU A 393 17.10 4.24 6.42
CA LEU A 393 17.51 3.51 5.20
C LEU A 393 18.94 3.84 4.76
N SER A 394 19.58 4.85 5.36
CA SER A 394 20.94 5.27 5.00
C SER A 394 21.99 4.32 5.58
N THR A 395 22.84 3.76 4.72
CA THR A 395 24.04 2.98 5.11
C THR A 395 25.07 3.79 5.91
N ASP A 396 25.02 5.12 5.86
CA ASP A 396 25.98 6.02 6.53
C ASP A 396 25.63 6.36 7.99
N ALA A 397 24.48 5.93 8.51
CA ALA A 397 24.09 6.19 9.89
C ALA A 397 24.68 5.18 10.91
N ALA A 398 25.52 4.24 10.45
CA ALA A 398 26.20 3.26 11.29
C ALA A 398 27.52 3.77 11.91
N ALA A 399 27.74 5.08 11.97
CA ALA A 399 28.76 5.67 12.83
C ALA A 399 28.09 6.10 14.15
N PRO A 400 28.45 5.50 15.31
CA PRO A 400 27.95 5.99 16.59
C PRO A 400 28.38 7.45 16.77
N GLN A 401 27.42 8.33 17.02
CA GLN A 401 27.71 9.70 17.42
C GLN A 401 28.46 9.67 18.76
N THR A 402 29.77 9.92 18.72
CA THR A 402 30.60 10.09 19.90
C THR A 402 30.04 11.25 20.72
N MET A 403 29.55 10.99 21.93
CA MET A 403 29.22 12.02 22.91
C MET A 403 30.46 12.87 23.18
N VAL A 404 30.48 14.11 22.71
CA VAL A 404 31.50 15.08 23.11
C VAL A 404 30.95 15.85 24.31
N MET A 405 31.54 15.58 25.48
CA MET A 405 31.34 16.37 26.70
C MET A 405 31.98 17.77 26.55
N PRO A 406 31.39 18.84 27.12
CA PRO A 406 31.95 20.18 27.01
C PRO A 406 32.96 20.43 28.15
N GLY A 407 34.18 20.85 27.81
CA GLY A 407 35.21 21.22 28.78
C GLY A 407 36.36 22.05 28.19
N GLY A 408 36.28 23.37 28.38
CA GLY A 408 37.37 24.30 28.70
C GLY A 408 38.70 24.29 27.90
N CYS A 409 38.79 25.22 26.95
CA CYS A 409 39.92 26.12 26.59
C CYS A 409 41.38 25.78 27.01
N THR A 410 42.31 25.77 26.05
CA THR A 410 43.49 26.69 25.96
C THR A 410 44.29 26.49 24.67
N THR A 411 45.01 27.52 24.24
CA THR A 411 45.52 27.80 22.88
C THR A 411 47.05 27.65 22.71
N ILE A 412 47.47 27.07 21.55
CA ILE A 412 48.62 27.43 20.65
C ILE A 412 50.07 27.13 21.18
N PRO A 413 51.17 26.89 20.39
CA PRO A 413 51.42 27.09 18.94
C PRO A 413 52.13 25.96 18.14
N GLU A 414 52.23 26.25 16.83
CA GLU A 414 53.02 25.68 15.71
C GLU A 414 54.47 25.26 16.02
N SER A 415 54.93 24.22 15.31
CA SER A 415 56.32 24.10 14.85
C SER A 415 56.45 23.16 13.65
N ASP A 416 57.16 23.67 12.65
CA ASP A 416 57.63 23.15 11.36
C ASP A 416 58.18 21.71 11.35
N LEU A 417 58.11 21.02 10.19
CA LEU A 417 59.28 20.75 9.34
C LEU A 417 58.97 19.78 8.18
N GLU A 418 59.65 20.05 7.08
CA GLU A 418 59.55 19.51 5.73
C GLU A 418 60.21 18.13 5.51
N GLU A 419 59.82 17.54 4.37
CA GLU A 419 60.62 16.79 3.40
C GLU A 419 61.16 15.36 3.66
N ARG A 420 60.82 14.48 2.69
CA ARG A 420 61.66 13.43 2.02
C ARG A 420 62.19 12.28 2.88
N SER A 421 62.35 11.03 2.45
CA SER A 421 62.13 10.28 1.20
C SER A 421 62.72 8.86 1.42
N VAL A 422 62.32 7.90 0.57
CA VAL A 422 63.10 6.69 0.14
C VAL A 422 63.08 5.42 1.01
N GLU A 423 62.53 4.37 0.37
CA GLU A 423 62.91 2.94 0.25
C GLU A 423 63.54 2.15 1.42
N GLN A 424 62.95 0.98 1.72
CA GLN A 424 63.51 -0.39 1.56
C GLN A 424 62.59 -1.39 2.30
N ASP A 425 61.90 -2.29 1.59
CA ASP A 425 62.34 -3.64 1.17
C ASP A 425 62.44 -4.68 2.30
N SER A 426 61.50 -5.63 2.31
CA SER A 426 61.75 -7.10 2.37
C SER A 426 60.41 -7.88 2.43
N THR A 427 60.03 -8.57 1.34
CA THR A 427 60.06 -10.05 1.13
C THR A 427 59.10 -10.81 2.08
N GLU A 428 58.08 -11.56 1.63
CA GLU A 428 58.20 -12.80 0.86
C GLU A 428 56.83 -13.36 0.37
N LEU A 429 56.88 -13.97 -0.83
CA LEU A 429 56.16 -15.17 -1.30
C LEU A 429 54.62 -15.10 -1.52
N PHE A 430 54.19 -15.15 -2.79
CA PHE A 430 53.83 -16.42 -3.46
C PHE A 430 53.57 -16.20 -4.97
N THR A 431 54.03 -17.19 -5.72
CA THR A 431 54.26 -17.29 -7.18
C THR A 431 53.04 -17.68 -8.02
N ASN A 432 53.01 -17.15 -9.26
CA ASN A 432 52.72 -17.78 -10.58
C ASN A 432 51.39 -18.55 -10.78
N HIS A 433 50.58 -18.35 -11.83
CA HIS A 433 50.81 -18.40 -13.29
C HIS A 433 49.58 -17.75 -13.99
N ARG A 434 49.58 -16.75 -14.90
CA ARG A 434 50.08 -16.66 -16.31
C ARG A 434 49.93 -17.98 -17.11
N HIS A 435 49.29 -18.08 -18.27
CA HIS A 435 48.82 -17.07 -19.24
C HIS A 435 48.22 -17.77 -20.50
N LEU A 436 47.39 -17.01 -21.27
CA LEU A 436 47.34 -16.90 -22.76
C LEU A 436 46.69 -18.06 -23.55
N THR A 437 45.98 -17.88 -24.68
CA THR A 437 45.86 -16.79 -25.69
C THR A 437 44.65 -17.12 -26.61
N ALA A 438 43.81 -16.17 -27.03
CA ALA A 438 43.76 -15.48 -28.35
C ALA A 438 43.30 -16.40 -29.53
N GLU A 439 42.46 -16.06 -30.52
CA GLU A 439 42.16 -14.82 -31.27
C GLU A 439 40.73 -14.86 -31.92
N THR A 440 40.29 -13.70 -32.45
CA THR A 440 39.10 -13.42 -33.31
C THR A 440 39.57 -13.20 -34.79
N PRO A 441 38.85 -12.64 -35.82
CA PRO A 441 37.41 -12.40 -36.17
C PRO A 441 36.97 -12.66 -37.67
N ARG A 442 35.62 -12.73 -37.94
CA ARG A 442 34.79 -12.27 -39.14
C ARG A 442 35.14 -12.69 -40.62
N PRO A 443 34.35 -12.39 -41.70
CA PRO A 443 32.90 -12.09 -41.94
C PRO A 443 32.23 -12.79 -43.19
N GLY A 444 30.89 -12.71 -43.32
CA GLY A 444 30.18 -12.40 -44.60
C GLY A 444 29.44 -13.50 -45.39
N LYS A 445 28.12 -13.34 -45.63
CA LYS A 445 27.47 -13.10 -46.97
C LYS A 445 25.93 -13.17 -46.94
N ARG A 446 25.32 -12.29 -47.74
CA ARG A 446 23.92 -12.22 -48.19
C ARG A 446 23.53 -13.39 -49.12
N MET A 447 22.25 -13.73 -49.18
CA MET A 447 21.51 -13.94 -50.43
C MET A 447 20.03 -13.61 -50.27
N ASP A 448 19.52 -12.87 -51.27
CA ASP A 448 18.13 -12.49 -51.52
C ASP A 448 17.26 -13.67 -52.00
N GLY A 449 15.94 -13.51 -51.95
CA GLY A 449 14.94 -14.57 -52.17
C GLY A 449 14.53 -14.87 -53.61
N LEU A 450 13.50 -15.73 -53.77
CA LEU A 450 12.55 -15.73 -54.89
C LEU A 450 11.33 -16.68 -54.65
N HIS A 451 10.13 -16.10 -54.73
CA HIS A 451 8.90 -16.52 -55.47
C HIS A 451 8.24 -17.92 -55.40
N LYS A 452 6.88 -17.84 -55.31
CA LYS A 452 5.78 -18.77 -55.74
C LYS A 452 5.64 -20.05 -54.91
N HIS A 453 4.47 -20.44 -54.39
CA HIS A 453 3.11 -20.42 -54.94
C HIS A 453 2.06 -20.25 -53.84
#